data_AF-A0A955CS93-F1
#
_entry.id   AF-A0A955CS93-F1
#
_cell.length_a   1.000
_cell.length_b   1.000
_cell.length_c   1.000
_cell.angle_alpha   90.00
_cell.angle_beta   90.00
_cell.angle_gamma   90.00
#
_symmetry.space_group_name_H-M   'P 1'
#
loop_
_entity.id
_entity.type
_entity.pdbx_description
1 polymer ?
#
loop_
_entity_poly.entity_id
_entity_poly.type
_entity_poly.pdbx_seq_one_letter_code
_entity_poly.pdbx_strand_id
1 'polypeptide(L)'
;MRNITTAQPALDLLDTKLAEVIRLTPEHAHQNLRRVVIWVEHNAPEHPCACYHPGRQWLIENGFNPDKEKGIEIANPKNFVEWTERDQPLMVLHELAHAYHDLVLGYDHALVASCYEQAKKSGKYDEVMHVSGKPRKHYALSNDREYFAELTESYFGKNDFEPFTRGELRVFDPAGFAMIEKLWLRPPNDE
;
A
#
# COMPACT_ATOMS: atom_id res chain seq x y z
N MET A 1 3.00 -11.03 -30.19
CA MET A 1 1.58 -11.31 -29.86
C MET A 1 1.40 -10.97 -28.38
N ARG A 2 0.61 -9.94 -28.07
CA ARG A 2 0.22 -9.66 -26.67
C ARG A 2 -0.63 -10.84 -26.21
N ASN A 3 -0.30 -11.48 -25.09
CA ASN A 3 -1.18 -12.48 -24.48
C ASN A 3 -2.36 -11.71 -23.88
N ILE A 4 -3.41 -11.54 -24.69
CA ILE A 4 -4.62 -10.75 -24.38
C ILE A 4 -5.37 -11.33 -23.17
N THR A 5 -5.07 -12.57 -22.76
CA THR A 5 -5.83 -13.32 -21.77
C THR A 5 -5.70 -12.84 -20.32
N THR A 6 -4.65 -12.10 -19.93
CA THR A 6 -4.48 -11.60 -18.55
C THR A 6 -4.59 -10.09 -18.42
N ALA A 7 -4.45 -9.34 -19.51
CA ALA A 7 -4.47 -7.88 -19.48
C ALA A 7 -5.87 -7.31 -19.21
N GLN A 8 -6.90 -7.81 -19.90
CA GLN A 8 -8.26 -7.29 -19.71
C GLN A 8 -8.80 -7.53 -18.30
N PRO A 9 -8.70 -8.74 -17.71
CA PRO A 9 -9.14 -8.96 -16.33
C PRO A 9 -8.43 -8.06 -15.32
N ALA A 10 -7.13 -7.80 -15.51
CA ALA A 10 -6.39 -6.91 -14.62
C ALA A 10 -6.83 -5.45 -14.74
N LEU A 11 -7.14 -4.97 -15.95
CA LEU A 11 -7.67 -3.62 -16.16
C LEU A 11 -9.07 -3.47 -15.55
N ASP A 12 -9.95 -4.45 -15.75
CA ASP A 12 -11.31 -4.44 -15.18
C ASP A 12 -11.26 -4.47 -13.63
N LEU A 13 -10.36 -5.29 -13.07
CA LEU A 13 -10.13 -5.32 -11.62
C LEU A 13 -9.54 -4.01 -11.13
N LEU A 14 -8.57 -3.43 -11.84
CA LEU A 14 -7.96 -2.15 -11.49
C LEU A 14 -9.01 -1.04 -11.43
N ASP A 15 -9.90 -0.94 -12.42
CA ASP A 15 -11.01 0.02 -12.42
C ASP A 15 -11.90 -0.15 -11.18
N THR A 16 -12.23 -1.40 -10.85
CA THR A 16 -13.00 -1.74 -9.65
C THR A 16 -12.28 -1.31 -8.37
N LYS A 17 -10.98 -1.58 -8.27
CA LYS A 17 -10.15 -1.25 -7.10
C LYS A 17 -9.89 0.24 -6.95
N LEU A 18 -9.75 0.97 -8.04
CA LEU A 18 -9.65 2.44 -8.00
C LEU A 18 -10.97 3.07 -7.52
N ALA A 19 -12.12 2.55 -7.97
CA ALA A 19 -13.42 2.98 -7.46
C ALA A 19 -13.58 2.66 -5.95
N GLU A 20 -13.09 1.51 -5.51
CA GLU A 20 -13.05 1.12 -4.10
C GLU A 20 -12.20 2.08 -3.26
N VAL A 21 -10.98 2.41 -3.70
CA VAL A 21 -10.09 3.38 -3.03
C VAL A 21 -10.79 4.72 -2.82
N ILE A 22 -11.44 5.26 -3.85
CA ILE A 22 -12.15 6.55 -3.77
C ILE A 22 -13.31 6.47 -2.77
N ARG A 23 -14.00 5.33 -2.68
CA ARG A 23 -15.09 5.15 -1.73
C ARG A 23 -14.60 4.98 -0.28
N LEU A 24 -13.42 4.38 -0.09
CA LEU A 24 -12.85 4.13 1.23
C LEU A 24 -12.14 5.37 1.83
N THR A 25 -11.45 6.13 0.98
CA THR A 25 -10.59 7.23 1.43
C THR A 25 -11.32 8.58 1.48
N PRO A 26 -10.87 9.55 2.31
CA PRO A 26 -11.50 10.86 2.41
C PRO A 26 -11.36 11.70 1.14
N GLU A 27 -12.38 12.50 0.84
CA GLU A 27 -12.49 13.28 -0.40
C GLU A 27 -11.29 14.20 -0.67
N HIS A 28 -10.73 14.81 0.38
CA HIS A 28 -9.58 15.71 0.23
C HIS A 28 -8.32 15.00 -0.29
N ALA A 29 -8.19 13.68 -0.11
CA ALA A 29 -7.06 12.91 -0.62
C ALA A 29 -7.21 12.59 -2.12
N HIS A 30 -8.43 12.56 -2.65
CA HIS A 30 -8.72 12.01 -3.98
C HIS A 30 -7.98 12.72 -5.11
N GLN A 31 -7.78 14.04 -5.02
CA GLN A 31 -7.05 14.77 -6.05
C GLN A 31 -5.59 14.30 -6.13
N ASN A 32 -4.94 14.05 -4.99
CA ASN A 32 -3.56 13.58 -4.96
C ASN A 32 -3.47 12.12 -5.43
N LEU A 33 -4.40 11.26 -5.00
CA LEU A 33 -4.43 9.85 -5.43
C LEU A 33 -4.63 9.72 -6.94
N ARG A 34 -5.51 10.52 -7.54
CA ARG A 34 -5.78 10.50 -9.00
C ARG A 34 -4.62 10.97 -9.86
N ARG A 35 -3.61 11.64 -9.28
CA ARG A 35 -2.42 12.11 -10.02
C ARG A 35 -1.35 11.03 -10.16
N VAL A 36 -1.45 9.95 -9.39
CA VAL A 36 -0.49 8.85 -9.43
C VAL A 36 -0.67 8.07 -10.73
N VAL A 37 0.39 7.96 -11.53
CA VAL A 37 0.38 7.18 -12.77
C VAL A 37 0.50 5.71 -12.42
N ILE A 38 -0.38 4.88 -12.99
CA ILE A 38 -0.34 3.43 -12.84
C ILE A 38 0.10 2.80 -14.16
N TRP A 39 1.22 2.08 -14.12
CA TRP A 39 1.79 1.32 -15.23
C TRP A 39 1.35 -0.13 -15.12
N VAL A 40 0.88 -0.71 -16.22
CA VAL A 40 0.53 -2.14 -16.27
C VAL A 40 1.45 -2.82 -17.26
N GLU A 41 2.33 -3.67 -16.74
CA GLU A 41 3.25 -4.47 -17.54
C GLU A 41 2.63 -5.82 -17.91
N HIS A 42 3.26 -6.55 -18.82
CA HIS A 42 2.82 -7.90 -19.17
C HIS A 42 3.36 -8.96 -18.20
N ASN A 43 4.64 -8.88 -17.86
CA ASN A 43 5.34 -9.74 -16.91
C ASN A 43 6.76 -9.20 -16.69
N ALA A 44 6.90 -8.14 -15.89
CA ALA A 44 8.20 -7.62 -15.49
C ALA A 44 8.81 -8.57 -14.43
N PRO A 45 10.00 -9.17 -14.68
CA PRO A 45 10.55 -10.21 -13.80
C PRO A 45 11.02 -9.69 -12.43
N GLU A 46 11.14 -8.38 -12.25
CA GLU A 46 11.78 -7.75 -11.09
C GLU A 46 10.85 -7.63 -9.88
N HIS A 47 9.54 -7.53 -10.10
CA HIS A 47 8.54 -7.43 -9.03
C HIS A 47 7.46 -8.49 -9.21
N PRO A 48 7.07 -9.21 -8.15
CA PRO A 48 6.18 -10.34 -8.29
C PRO A 48 4.73 -9.94 -8.55
N CYS A 49 4.31 -8.71 -8.22
CA CYS A 49 2.94 -8.26 -8.42
C CYS A 49 2.80 -6.75 -8.66
N ALA A 50 2.81 -5.93 -7.61
CA ALA A 50 2.72 -4.48 -7.69
C ALA A 50 3.80 -3.81 -6.82
N CYS A 51 4.16 -2.57 -7.14
CA CYS A 51 5.06 -1.74 -6.33
C CYS A 51 4.96 -0.26 -6.68
N TYR A 52 5.27 0.60 -5.71
CA TYR A 52 5.48 2.03 -5.88
C TYR A 52 6.96 2.36 -6.12
N HIS A 53 7.23 3.30 -7.03
CA HIS A 53 8.59 3.69 -7.43
C HIS A 53 8.98 5.09 -6.92
N PRO A 54 9.69 5.21 -5.78
CA PRO A 54 9.86 6.50 -5.11
C PRO A 54 10.91 7.43 -5.73
N GLY A 55 11.80 6.93 -6.60
CA GLY A 55 12.92 7.76 -7.08
C GLY A 55 13.55 7.32 -8.40
N ARG A 56 13.73 8.29 -9.30
CA ARG A 56 14.29 8.11 -10.64
C ARG A 56 15.69 7.54 -10.67
N GLN A 57 16.57 8.00 -9.77
CA GLN A 57 17.97 7.57 -9.79
C GLN A 57 18.11 6.07 -9.52
N TRP A 58 17.37 5.55 -8.54
CA TRP A 58 17.34 4.12 -8.24
C TRP A 58 16.81 3.30 -9.42
N LEU A 59 15.77 3.80 -10.11
CA LEU A 59 15.24 3.16 -11.32
C LEU A 59 16.32 3.03 -12.40
N ILE A 60 17.06 4.10 -12.68
CA ILE A 60 18.15 4.10 -13.67
C ILE A 60 19.23 3.08 -13.29
N GLU A 61 19.68 3.11 -12.03
CA GLU A 61 20.76 2.25 -11.53
C GLU A 61 20.39 0.76 -11.57
N ASN A 62 19.11 0.43 -11.47
CA ASN A 62 18.61 -0.94 -11.50
C ASN A 62 18.00 -1.34 -12.86
N GLY A 63 18.14 -0.50 -13.90
CA GLY A 63 17.74 -0.83 -15.27
C GLY A 63 16.24 -0.72 -15.55
N PHE A 64 15.48 -0.06 -14.68
CA PHE A 64 14.05 0.20 -14.87
C PHE A 64 13.79 1.42 -15.77
N ASN A 65 12.55 1.54 -16.25
CA ASN A 65 12.08 2.75 -16.92
C ASN A 65 12.03 3.91 -15.91
N PRO A 66 12.85 4.97 -16.06
CA PRO A 66 12.93 6.06 -15.10
C PRO A 66 11.67 6.95 -15.08
N ASP A 67 10.80 6.84 -16.07
CA ASP A 67 9.53 7.59 -16.14
C ASP A 67 8.45 6.99 -15.22
N LYS A 68 8.73 5.82 -14.60
CA LYS A 68 7.89 5.24 -13.56
C LYS A 68 8.02 5.95 -12.21
N GLU A 69 8.95 6.90 -12.07
CA GLU A 69 9.14 7.68 -10.84
C GLU A 69 7.81 8.27 -10.34
N LYS A 70 7.58 8.14 -9.03
CA LYS A 70 6.35 8.51 -8.31
C LYS A 70 5.07 7.84 -8.84
N GLY A 71 5.20 6.77 -9.63
CA GLY A 71 4.12 5.95 -10.13
C GLY A 71 4.04 4.60 -9.43
N ILE A 72 2.96 3.89 -9.72
CA ILE A 72 2.73 2.50 -9.31
C ILE A 72 2.91 1.61 -10.55
N GLU A 73 3.57 0.48 -10.38
CA GLU A 73 3.70 -0.54 -11.40
C GLU A 73 2.96 -1.80 -10.97
N ILE A 74 2.03 -2.26 -11.81
CA ILE A 74 1.50 -3.63 -11.79
C ILE A 74 2.37 -4.45 -12.75
N ALA A 75 3.40 -5.09 -12.18
CA ALA A 75 4.43 -5.84 -12.89
C ALA A 75 3.90 -7.15 -13.49
N ASN A 76 2.92 -7.78 -12.81
CA ASN A 76 2.33 -9.05 -13.24
C ASN A 76 0.80 -9.03 -13.12
N PRO A 77 0.06 -8.81 -14.24
CA PRO A 77 -1.41 -8.75 -14.27
C PRO A 77 -2.09 -10.02 -13.76
N LYS A 78 -1.48 -11.19 -13.99
CA LYS A 78 -2.04 -12.47 -13.52
C LYS A 78 -1.99 -12.54 -12.00
N ASN A 79 -0.82 -12.29 -11.41
CA ASN A 79 -0.66 -12.31 -9.96
C ASN A 79 -1.51 -11.22 -9.31
N PHE A 80 -1.61 -10.04 -9.94
CA PHE A 80 -2.48 -8.97 -9.47
C PHE A 80 -3.92 -9.44 -9.28
N VAL A 81 -4.49 -10.09 -10.29
CA VAL A 81 -5.85 -10.64 -10.19
C VAL A 81 -5.92 -11.76 -9.14
N GLU A 82 -5.07 -12.77 -9.25
CA GLU A 82 -5.14 -13.96 -8.39
C GLU A 82 -4.92 -13.64 -6.91
N TRP A 83 -3.99 -12.75 -6.58
CA TRP A 83 -3.65 -12.43 -5.20
C TRP A 83 -4.68 -11.48 -4.59
N THR A 84 -5.17 -10.51 -5.36
CA THR A 84 -6.21 -9.59 -4.91
C THR A 84 -7.51 -10.32 -4.57
N GLU A 85 -7.91 -11.29 -5.39
CA GLU A 85 -9.13 -12.07 -5.16
C GLU A 85 -9.00 -13.04 -3.98
N ARG A 86 -7.79 -13.58 -3.76
CA ARG A 86 -7.56 -14.63 -2.76
C ARG A 86 -7.27 -14.06 -1.37
N ASP A 87 -6.28 -13.17 -1.27
CA ASP A 87 -5.62 -12.84 0.00
C ASP A 87 -5.47 -11.33 0.24
N GLN A 88 -5.17 -10.53 -0.80
CA GLN A 88 -4.71 -9.14 -0.69
C GLN A 88 -5.69 -8.13 -1.34
N PRO A 89 -6.91 -7.98 -0.79
CA PRO A 89 -7.99 -7.25 -1.45
C PRO A 89 -7.71 -5.75 -1.61
N LEU A 90 -6.78 -5.19 -0.83
CA LEU A 90 -6.48 -3.76 -0.80
C LEU A 90 -5.11 -3.39 -1.37
N MET A 91 -4.52 -4.26 -2.20
CA MET A 91 -3.21 -4.02 -2.84
C MET A 91 -3.13 -2.66 -3.56
N VAL A 92 -4.18 -2.21 -4.26
CA VAL A 92 -4.15 -0.89 -4.92
C VAL A 92 -4.14 0.25 -3.89
N LEU A 93 -4.85 0.09 -2.77
CA LEU A 93 -4.82 1.07 -1.68
C LEU A 93 -3.44 1.10 -1.00
N HIS A 94 -2.79 -0.05 -0.83
CA HIS A 94 -1.43 -0.16 -0.30
C HIS A 94 -0.45 0.69 -1.08
N GLU A 95 -0.38 0.48 -2.40
CA GLU A 95 0.55 1.21 -3.27
C GLU A 95 0.21 2.71 -3.33
N LEU A 96 -1.08 3.06 -3.28
CA LEU A 96 -1.51 4.45 -3.19
C LEU A 96 -1.22 5.08 -1.82
N ALA A 97 -1.13 4.29 -0.75
CA ALA A 97 -0.69 4.76 0.56
C ALA A 97 0.81 5.11 0.55
N HIS A 98 1.65 4.33 -0.15
CA HIS A 98 3.03 4.74 -0.41
C HIS A 98 3.11 6.05 -1.17
N ALA A 99 2.31 6.21 -2.22
CA ALA A 99 2.28 7.45 -3.00
C ALA A 99 1.78 8.64 -2.16
N TYR A 100 0.78 8.46 -1.31
CA TYR A 100 0.29 9.51 -0.40
C TYR A 100 1.34 9.90 0.64
N HIS A 101 2.00 8.91 1.24
CA HIS A 101 3.09 9.15 2.19
C HIS A 101 4.25 9.92 1.53
N ASP A 102 4.63 9.58 0.30
CA ASP A 102 5.68 10.29 -0.43
C ASP A 102 5.26 11.72 -0.83
N LEU A 103 4.15 11.83 -1.58
CA LEU A 103 3.80 13.03 -2.32
C LEU A 103 3.04 14.07 -1.50
N VAL A 104 2.42 13.66 -0.39
CA VAL A 104 1.55 14.51 0.42
C VAL A 104 2.14 14.74 1.81
N LEU A 105 2.60 13.68 2.47
CA LEU A 105 3.11 13.76 3.84
C LEU A 105 4.62 14.03 3.89
N GLY A 106 5.37 13.47 2.92
CA GLY A 106 6.83 13.34 2.98
C GLY A 106 7.27 12.11 3.76
N TYR A 107 8.23 11.34 3.22
CA TYR A 107 8.73 10.13 3.90
C TYR A 107 9.48 10.39 5.22
N ASP A 108 9.85 11.62 5.52
CA ASP A 108 10.46 12.02 6.79
C ASP A 108 9.42 12.45 7.84
N HIS A 109 8.14 12.15 7.61
CA HIS A 109 7.05 12.55 8.51
C HIS A 109 7.24 12.00 9.93
N ALA A 110 7.57 12.89 10.86
CA ALA A 110 8.00 12.54 12.22
C ALA A 110 7.01 11.64 12.98
N LEU A 111 5.70 11.82 12.79
CA LEU A 111 4.70 10.97 13.43
C LEU A 111 4.80 9.52 12.97
N VAL A 112 4.97 9.28 11.66
CA VAL A 112 5.07 7.94 11.09
C VAL A 112 6.31 7.24 11.62
N ALA A 113 7.47 7.91 11.56
CA ALA A 113 8.71 7.40 12.10
C ALA A 113 8.59 7.06 13.61
N SER A 114 7.95 7.93 14.40
CA SER A 114 7.80 7.70 15.84
C SER A 114 6.86 6.55 16.19
N CYS A 115 5.78 6.36 15.44
CA CYS A 115 4.84 5.25 15.62
C CYS A 115 5.47 3.93 15.16
N TYR A 116 6.17 3.92 14.03
CA TYR A 116 6.92 2.76 13.57
C TYR A 116 7.97 2.29 14.58
N GLU A 117 8.75 3.20 15.16
CA GLU A 117 9.74 2.86 16.18
C GLU A 117 9.08 2.31 17.47
N GLN A 118 7.90 2.80 17.84
CA GLN A 118 7.11 2.23 18.94
C GLN A 118 6.60 0.82 18.61
N ALA A 119 6.06 0.62 17.41
CA ALA A 119 5.60 -0.67 16.92
C ALA A 119 6.72 -1.72 16.94
N LYS A 120 7.92 -1.37 16.45
CA LYS A 120 9.12 -2.21 16.54
C LYS A 120 9.48 -2.59 17.97
N LYS A 121 9.58 -1.60 18.86
CA LYS A 121 9.98 -1.83 20.27
C LYS A 121 8.96 -2.65 21.04
N SER A 122 7.70 -2.65 20.61
CA SER A 122 6.64 -3.41 21.26
C SER A 122 6.77 -4.92 21.10
N GLY A 123 7.46 -5.40 20.05
CA GLY A 123 7.54 -6.82 19.69
C GLY A 123 6.21 -7.44 19.19
N LYS A 124 5.11 -6.68 19.16
CA LYS A 124 3.78 -7.19 18.79
C LYS A 124 3.72 -7.70 17.35
N TYR A 125 4.48 -7.07 16.46
CA TYR A 125 4.49 -7.37 15.03
C TYR A 125 5.48 -8.50 14.65
N ASP A 126 6.26 -9.03 15.60
CA ASP A 126 7.31 -10.02 15.32
C ASP A 126 6.76 -11.40 14.90
N GLU A 127 5.58 -11.77 15.39
CA GLU A 127 4.86 -12.97 15.01
C GLU A 127 3.35 -12.72 15.11
N VAL A 128 2.72 -12.49 13.96
CA VAL A 128 1.28 -12.22 13.83
C VAL A 128 0.62 -13.27 12.95
N MET A 129 -0.69 -13.45 13.09
CA MET A 129 -1.43 -14.32 12.18
C MET A 129 -1.44 -13.73 10.75
N HIS A 130 -1.39 -14.60 9.75
CA HIS A 130 -1.54 -14.24 8.35
C HIS A 130 -2.68 -15.06 7.74
N VAL A 131 -3.37 -14.57 6.72
CA VAL A 131 -4.54 -15.22 6.10
C VAL A 131 -4.29 -16.64 5.61
N SER A 132 -3.03 -17.01 5.35
CA SER A 132 -2.63 -18.39 5.06
C SER A 132 -2.73 -19.36 6.24
N GLY A 133 -3.06 -18.88 7.44
CA GLY A 133 -3.20 -19.66 8.67
C GLY A 133 -1.88 -19.99 9.37
N LYS A 134 -0.76 -19.40 8.92
CA LYS A 134 0.57 -19.61 9.51
C LYS A 134 1.14 -18.30 10.05
N PRO A 135 1.43 -18.21 11.36
CA PRO A 135 2.06 -17.04 11.93
C PRO A 135 3.40 -16.71 11.26
N ARG A 136 3.72 -15.42 11.21
CA ARG A 136 4.95 -14.88 10.63
C ARG A 136 5.17 -13.44 11.08
N LYS A 137 6.38 -12.92 10.86
CA LYS A 137 6.66 -11.51 11.04
C LYS A 137 5.81 -10.66 10.12
N HIS A 138 5.19 -9.61 10.66
CA HIS A 138 4.35 -8.71 9.88
C HIS A 138 5.20 -7.90 8.90
N TYR A 139 4.71 -7.74 7.67
CA TYR A 139 5.40 -6.97 6.63
C TYR A 139 5.59 -5.49 7.00
N ALA A 140 4.70 -4.94 7.84
CA ALA A 140 4.81 -3.60 8.44
C ALA A 140 6.15 -3.33 9.14
N LEU A 141 6.89 -4.36 9.57
CA LEU A 141 8.21 -4.17 10.20
C LEU A 141 9.36 -3.94 9.23
N SER A 142 9.14 -4.07 7.91
CA SER A 142 10.19 -3.89 6.89
C SER A 142 10.77 -2.48 6.88
N ASN A 143 9.92 -1.45 6.92
CA ASN A 143 10.28 -0.04 7.11
C ASN A 143 9.01 0.76 7.50
N ASP A 144 9.18 2.05 7.80
CA ASP A 144 8.10 2.97 8.17
C ASP A 144 7.07 3.23 7.06
N ARG A 145 7.47 3.09 5.79
CA ARG A 145 6.58 3.23 4.62
C ARG A 145 5.64 2.04 4.52
N GLU A 146 6.16 0.83 4.73
CA GLU A 146 5.37 -0.41 4.80
C GLU A 146 4.46 -0.40 6.01
N TYR A 147 4.96 0.04 7.17
CA TYR A 147 4.11 0.25 8.34
C TYR A 147 2.91 1.15 8.05
N PHE A 148 3.12 2.29 7.39
CA PHE A 148 2.03 3.18 7.02
C PHE A 148 1.03 2.54 6.03
N ALA A 149 1.53 1.84 5.01
CA ALA A 149 0.67 1.20 3.99
C ALA A 149 -0.15 0.05 4.56
N GLU A 150 0.48 -0.85 5.31
CA GLU A 150 -0.17 -1.99 5.97
C GLU A 150 -1.27 -1.54 6.95
N LEU A 151 -0.98 -0.55 7.80
CA LEU A 151 -1.98 -0.01 8.73
C LEU A 151 -3.13 0.70 7.99
N THR A 152 -2.86 1.31 6.84
CA THR A 152 -3.89 1.92 5.99
C THR A 152 -4.89 0.87 5.51
N GLU A 153 -4.43 -0.32 5.12
CA GLU A 153 -5.31 -1.43 4.72
C GLU A 153 -6.20 -1.89 5.88
N SER A 154 -5.62 -2.16 7.04
CA SER A 154 -6.38 -2.58 8.23
C SER A 154 -7.42 -1.54 8.61
N TYR A 155 -7.07 -0.25 8.51
CA TYR A 155 -7.94 0.84 8.90
C TYR A 155 -9.13 1.05 7.94
N PHE A 156 -8.90 1.03 6.62
CA PHE A 156 -9.95 1.31 5.64
C PHE A 156 -10.71 0.08 5.16
N GLY A 157 -10.19 -1.13 5.35
CA GLY A 157 -10.92 -2.35 5.04
C GLY A 157 -10.31 -3.58 5.69
N LYS A 158 -9.51 -4.33 4.93
CA LYS A 158 -8.95 -5.61 5.36
C LYS A 158 -7.51 -5.79 4.89
N ASN A 159 -6.63 -6.12 5.83
CA ASN A 159 -5.24 -6.53 5.61
C ASN A 159 -5.13 -8.08 5.56
N ASP A 160 -4.04 -8.62 4.99
CA ASP A 160 -3.70 -10.04 4.97
C ASP A 160 -2.89 -10.52 6.20
N PHE A 161 -2.44 -9.61 7.06
CA PHE A 161 -1.85 -9.81 8.38
C PHE A 161 -2.74 -9.28 9.51
N GLU A 162 -2.63 -9.89 10.70
CA GLU A 162 -3.18 -9.32 11.93
C GLU A 162 -2.38 -8.07 12.34
N PRO A 163 -3.04 -6.94 12.68
CA PRO A 163 -4.48 -6.75 12.79
C PRO A 163 -5.18 -6.65 11.43
N PHE A 164 -6.17 -7.51 11.18
CA PHE A 164 -6.82 -7.62 9.88
C PHE A 164 -7.81 -6.49 9.61
N THR A 165 -8.38 -5.90 10.66
CA THR A 165 -9.50 -4.96 10.56
C THR A 165 -9.26 -3.70 11.40
N ARG A 166 -10.06 -2.65 11.13
CA ARG A 166 -9.99 -1.36 11.83
C ARG A 166 -10.18 -1.53 13.35
N GLY A 167 -11.09 -2.42 13.73
CA GLY A 167 -11.40 -2.70 15.13
C GLY A 167 -10.23 -3.37 15.85
N GLU A 168 -9.59 -4.34 15.19
CA GLU A 168 -8.39 -5.01 15.70
C GLU A 168 -7.20 -4.05 15.78
N LEU A 169 -6.97 -3.24 14.74
CA LEU A 169 -5.87 -2.26 14.71
C LEU A 169 -5.95 -1.31 15.91
N ARG A 170 -7.14 -0.82 16.23
CA ARG A 170 -7.37 0.08 17.37
C ARG A 170 -6.93 -0.52 18.71
N VAL A 171 -7.01 -1.84 18.87
CA VAL A 171 -6.61 -2.54 20.10
C VAL A 171 -5.15 -2.96 20.04
N PHE A 172 -4.72 -3.49 18.90
CA PHE A 172 -3.40 -4.04 18.67
C PHE A 172 -2.32 -2.94 18.72
N ASP A 173 -2.54 -1.86 17.96
CA ASP A 173 -1.66 -0.69 17.91
C ASP A 173 -2.49 0.62 17.96
N PRO A 174 -2.87 1.07 19.17
CA PRO A 174 -3.64 2.31 19.33
C PRO A 174 -2.91 3.56 18.83
N ALA A 175 -1.57 3.57 18.86
CA ALA A 175 -0.77 4.69 18.40
C ALA A 175 -0.76 4.75 16.86
N GLY A 176 -0.55 3.61 16.21
CA GLY A 176 -0.67 3.46 14.75
C GLY A 176 -2.07 3.77 14.25
N PHE A 177 -3.11 3.31 14.96
CA PHE A 177 -4.50 3.65 14.66
C PHE A 177 -4.74 5.18 14.66
N ALA A 178 -4.32 5.86 15.73
CA ALA A 178 -4.48 7.31 15.86
C ALA A 178 -3.65 8.07 14.81
N MET A 179 -2.49 7.56 14.43
CA MET A 179 -1.67 8.09 13.33
C MET A 179 -2.44 8.03 12.01
N ILE A 180 -2.99 6.88 11.63
CA ILE A 180 -3.77 6.74 10.40
C ILE A 180 -4.99 7.67 10.41
N GLU A 181 -5.71 7.75 11.53
CA GLU A 181 -6.82 8.71 11.67
C GLU A 181 -6.38 10.14 11.43
N LYS A 182 -5.29 10.56 12.05
CA LYS A 182 -4.80 11.93 11.92
C LYS A 182 -4.37 12.25 10.48
N LEU A 183 -3.59 11.38 9.86
CA LEU A 183 -2.92 11.67 8.58
C LEU A 183 -3.80 11.46 7.36
N TRP A 184 -4.83 10.61 7.46
CA TRP A 184 -5.80 10.41 6.38
C TRP A 184 -7.07 11.22 6.54
N LEU A 185 -7.61 11.41 7.76
CA LEU A 185 -8.92 12.05 7.91
C LEU A 185 -8.86 13.58 8.01
N ARG A 186 -7.66 14.16 8.14
CA ARG A 186 -7.47 15.61 8.19
C ARG A 186 -6.60 16.07 7.01
N PRO A 187 -6.96 17.18 6.35
CA PRO A 187 -6.09 17.82 5.38
C PRO A 187 -4.71 18.14 6.01
N PRO A 188 -3.60 17.99 5.26
CA PRO A 188 -2.24 18.25 5.77
C PRO A 188 -2.00 19.68 6.28
N ASN A 189 -2.87 20.64 5.92
CA ASN A 189 -2.73 22.06 6.26
C ASN A 189 -3.61 22.50 7.46
N ASP A 190 -4.31 21.57 8.12
CA ASP A 190 -5.22 21.86 9.25
C ASP A 190 -4.53 21.76 10.64
N GLU A 191 -3.22 22.05 10.72
CA GLU A 191 -2.46 22.10 11.99
C GLU A 191 -2.25 23.52 12.54
#